data_AF-A0ABD1BHD4-F1
#
_entry.id   AF-A0ABD1BHD4-F1
#
_cell.length_a   1.000
_cell.length_b   1.000
_cell.length_c   1.000
_cell.angle_alpha   90.00
_cell.angle_beta   90.00
_cell.angle_gamma   90.00
#
_symmetry.space_group_name_H-M   'P 1'
#
loop_
_entity.id
_entity.type
_entity.pdbx_description
1 polymer ?
#
loop_
_entity_poly.entity_id
_entity_poly.type
_entity_poly.pdbx_seq_one_letter_code
_entity_poly.pdbx_strand_id
1 'polypeptide(L)'
;MTNYYPFLMYLAEGETLEPDKKIFEEGLVRVLDPFGSNHLRLNCWYDDTIHAWGWENFLRLAELQKAYLDKEDSWNVEVEFKVVSVTKYSPII
;
A
#
# COMPACT_ATOMS: atom_id res chain seq x y z
N MET A 1 -3.39 18.78 17.06
CA MET A 1 -3.55 17.47 16.42
C MET A 1 -2.57 17.39 15.27
N THR A 2 -1.87 16.28 15.11
CA THR A 2 -0.97 16.05 13.97
C THR A 2 -1.78 15.35 12.89
N ASN A 3 -1.90 15.95 11.70
CA ASN A 3 -2.64 15.39 10.58
C ASN A 3 -1.71 14.56 9.69
N TYR A 4 -2.22 13.42 9.22
CA TYR A 4 -1.49 12.49 8.34
C TYR A 4 -2.30 12.21 7.07
N TYR A 5 -1.59 11.91 5.99
CA TYR A 5 -2.15 11.28 4.80
C TYR A 5 -2.04 9.76 4.94
N PRO A 6 -3.13 9.00 4.75
CA PRO A 6 -3.08 7.56 4.64
C PRO A 6 -2.61 7.13 3.25
N PHE A 7 -1.96 5.99 3.17
CA PHE A 7 -1.64 5.31 1.91
C PHE A 7 -2.18 3.89 1.99
N LEU A 8 -3.06 3.51 1.06
CA LEU A 8 -3.73 2.21 1.04
C LEU A 8 -3.66 1.63 -0.36
N MET A 9 -3.25 0.36 -0.45
CA MET A 9 -3.30 -0.45 -1.65
C MET A 9 -4.52 -1.34 -1.59
N TYR A 10 -5.28 -1.36 -2.67
CA TYR A 10 -6.51 -2.13 -2.79
C TYR A 10 -6.33 -3.21 -3.86
N LEU A 11 -7.04 -4.33 -3.68
CA LEU A 11 -7.36 -5.18 -4.82
C LEU A 11 -8.11 -4.37 -5.89
N ALA A 12 -8.01 -4.78 -7.15
CA ALA A 12 -8.68 -4.07 -8.24
C ALA A 12 -10.20 -3.98 -7.97
N GLU A 13 -10.82 -2.90 -8.41
CA GLU A 13 -12.23 -2.65 -8.13
C GLU A 13 -13.11 -3.82 -8.63
N GLY A 14 -13.92 -4.38 -7.73
CA GLY A 14 -14.78 -5.54 -8.02
C GLY A 14 -14.09 -6.89 -7.92
N GLU A 15 -12.78 -6.96 -7.67
CA GLU A 15 -12.11 -8.20 -7.27
C GLU A 15 -12.47 -8.51 -5.81
N THR A 16 -13.21 -9.59 -5.61
CA THR A 16 -13.37 -10.24 -4.31
C THR A 16 -12.73 -11.61 -4.43
N LEU A 17 -11.84 -11.94 -3.50
CA LEU A 17 -11.26 -13.27 -3.48
C LEU A 17 -12.34 -14.28 -3.10
N GLU A 18 -12.32 -15.46 -3.72
CA GLU A 18 -13.15 -16.57 -3.25
C GLU A 18 -12.80 -16.86 -1.78
N PRO A 19 -13.75 -17.34 -0.94
CA PRO A 19 -13.54 -17.52 0.51
C PRO A 19 -12.28 -18.30 0.91
N ASP A 20 -11.78 -19.17 0.03
CA ASP A 20 -10.60 -20.01 0.27
C ASP A 20 -9.34 -19.56 -0.49
N LYS A 21 -9.41 -18.43 -1.19
CA LYS A 21 -8.27 -17.83 -1.90
C LYS A 21 -7.64 -16.76 -1.04
N LYS A 22 -6.32 -16.83 -0.91
CA LYS A 22 -5.52 -15.79 -0.27
C LYS A 22 -4.38 -15.38 -1.17
N ILE A 23 -4.08 -14.09 -1.17
CA ILE A 23 -2.94 -13.52 -1.88
C ILE A 23 -1.98 -12.98 -0.83
N PHE A 24 -0.73 -13.43 -0.87
CA PHE A 24 0.34 -12.80 -0.11
C PHE A 24 1.12 -11.86 -1.02
N GLU A 25 1.21 -10.61 -0.62
CA GLU A 25 1.95 -9.57 -1.31
C GLU A 25 3.07 -9.03 -0.43
N GLU A 26 4.25 -8.92 -1.02
CA GLU A 26 5.36 -8.15 -0.48
C GLU A 26 5.51 -6.89 -1.34
N GLY A 27 5.43 -5.73 -0.70
CA GLY A 27 5.51 -4.43 -1.33
C GLY A 27 6.61 -3.57 -0.72
N LEU A 28 7.16 -2.68 -1.53
CA LEU A 28 8.03 -1.61 -1.13
C LEU A 28 7.45 -0.31 -1.69
N VAL A 29 6.91 0.50 -0.77
CA VAL A 29 6.42 1.84 -1.11
C VAL A 29 7.55 2.84 -0.87
N ARG A 30 7.80 3.67 -1.89
CA ARG A 30 8.84 4.68 -1.92
C ARG A 30 8.20 6.01 -2.27
N VAL A 31 8.35 7.00 -1.40
CA VAL A 31 8.08 8.37 -1.80
C VAL A 31 9.31 8.88 -2.57
N LEU A 32 9.10 9.37 -3.79
CA LEU A 32 10.19 9.84 -4.64
C LEU A 32 10.43 11.33 -4.40
N ASP A 33 11.35 11.67 -3.48
CA ASP A 33 11.80 13.05 -3.20
C ASP A 33 13.19 13.15 -2.54
N PRO A 34 13.98 14.19 -2.87
CA PRO A 34 15.38 14.42 -2.45
C PRO A 34 15.73 14.41 -0.95
N PHE A 35 14.81 14.60 0.00
CA PHE A 35 15.19 14.69 1.43
C PHE A 35 15.39 13.34 2.12
N GLY A 36 15.14 12.25 1.40
CA GLY A 36 15.32 10.91 1.91
C GLY A 36 14.22 10.01 1.40
N SER A 37 14.64 8.85 0.92
CA SER A 37 13.78 7.81 0.45
C SER A 37 13.13 7.13 1.68
N ASN A 38 11.93 7.58 2.06
CA ASN A 38 11.13 6.87 3.06
C ASN A 38 10.64 5.57 2.44
N HIS A 39 11.36 4.50 2.73
CA HIS A 39 11.10 3.16 2.25
C HIS A 39 10.28 2.41 3.29
N LEU A 40 9.01 2.15 2.97
CA LEU A 40 8.16 1.35 3.81
C LEU A 40 7.92 0.00 3.14
N ARG A 41 8.21 -1.07 3.86
CA ARG A 41 7.90 -2.43 3.43
C ARG A 41 6.52 -2.82 3.88
N LEU A 42 5.72 -3.32 2.96
CA LEU A 42 4.44 -3.95 3.23
C LEU A 42 4.59 -5.47 3.06
N ASN A 43 4.09 -6.23 4.03
CA ASN A 43 3.87 -7.66 3.89
C ASN A 43 2.42 -7.90 4.32
N CYS A 44 1.57 -8.36 3.42
CA CYS A 44 0.15 -8.45 3.73
C CYS A 44 -0.54 -9.61 3.03
N TRP A 45 -1.61 -10.07 3.67
CA TRP A 45 -2.50 -11.10 3.13
C TRP A 45 -3.83 -10.45 2.77
N TYR A 46 -4.25 -10.64 1.52
CA TYR A 46 -5.60 -10.37 1.09
C TYR A 46 -6.41 -11.65 1.13
N ASP A 47 -7.67 -11.54 1.55
CA ASP A 47 -8.67 -12.59 1.50
C ASP A 47 -10.05 -12.00 1.14
N ASP A 48 -11.12 -12.77 1.30
CA ASP A 48 -12.49 -12.37 1.00
C ASP A 48 -13.03 -11.29 1.94
N THR A 49 -12.31 -10.95 3.02
CA THR A 49 -12.68 -9.89 3.96
C THR A 49 -11.74 -8.70 3.89
N ILE A 50 -10.44 -8.94 3.65
CA ILE A 50 -9.41 -7.89 3.63
C ILE A 50 -9.01 -7.57 2.19
N HIS A 51 -9.53 -6.45 1.69
CA HIS A 51 -9.31 -5.99 0.32
C HIS A 51 -8.30 -4.84 0.22
N ALA A 52 -7.80 -4.35 1.37
CA ALA A 52 -6.92 -3.19 1.42
C ALA A 52 -5.89 -3.30 2.53
N TRP A 53 -4.68 -2.84 2.23
CA TRP A 53 -3.59 -2.75 3.21
C TRP A 53 -2.75 -1.49 3.00
N GLY A 54 -2.17 -0.98 4.08
CA GLY A 54 -1.27 0.15 4.02
C GLY A 54 -1.05 0.80 5.37
N TRP A 55 -0.86 2.12 5.38
CA TRP A 55 -0.55 2.89 6.57
C TRP A 55 -1.48 4.08 6.72
N GLU A 56 -2.24 4.13 7.81
CA GLU A 56 -3.12 5.26 8.14
C GLU A 56 -2.33 6.55 8.40
N ASN A 57 -1.09 6.41 8.90
CA ASN A 57 -0.20 7.50 9.23
C ASN A 57 1.04 7.51 8.34
N PHE A 58 0.86 7.31 7.03
CA PHE A 58 1.95 7.18 6.07
C PHE A 58 2.85 8.41 6.01
N LEU A 59 2.27 9.61 5.91
CA LEU A 59 3.03 10.85 5.80
C LEU A 59 2.37 11.98 6.59
N ARG A 60 3.18 12.76 7.32
CA ARG A 60 2.67 13.95 8.02
C ARG A 60 2.35 15.05 7.02
N LEU A 61 1.16 15.62 7.16
CA LEU A 61 0.70 16.68 6.27
C LEU A 61 1.62 17.92 6.30
N ALA A 62 2.19 18.24 7.47
CA ALA A 62 3.15 19.33 7.61
C ALA A 62 4.49 19.06 6.90
N GLU A 63 4.93 17.80 6.82
CA GLU A 63 6.14 17.42 6.09
C GLU A 63 5.88 17.49 4.57
N LEU A 64 4.71 17.02 4.12
CA LEU A 64 4.28 17.12 2.73
C LEU A 64 4.16 18.58 2.26
N GLN A 65 3.54 19.45 3.06
CA GLN A 65 3.38 20.87 2.72
C GLN A 65 4.73 21.55 2.50
N LYS A 66 5.64 21.39 3.48
CA LYS A 66 6.96 22.01 3.46
C LYS A 66 7.86 21.50 2.33
N ALA A 67 7.77 20.21 2.00
CA ALA A 67 8.64 19.59 1.02
C ALA A 67 8.14 19.79 -0.43
N TYR A 68 6.83 19.69 -0.65
CA TYR A 68 6.23 19.63 -1.98
C TYR A 68 5.29 20.80 -2.25
N LEU A 69 4.18 20.94 -1.52
CA LEU A 69 3.10 21.88 -1.87
C LEU A 69 3.55 23.35 -1.91
N ASP A 70 4.57 23.71 -1.14
CA ASP A 70 5.16 25.07 -1.17
C ASP A 70 6.04 25.33 -2.41
N LYS A 71 6.40 24.29 -3.20
CA LYS A 71 7.33 24.36 -4.34
C LYS A 71 6.74 23.85 -5.66
N GLU A 72 6.16 22.65 -5.64
CA GLU A 72 5.43 22.00 -6.72
C GLU A 72 4.13 21.45 -6.11
N ASP A 73 2.98 21.84 -6.65
CA ASP A 73 1.64 21.40 -6.19
C ASP A 73 1.36 19.90 -6.53
N SER A 74 2.41 19.10 -6.57
CA SER A 74 2.39 17.67 -6.89
C SER A 74 3.54 16.95 -6.19
N TRP A 75 3.33 15.67 -5.89
CA TRP A 75 4.35 14.78 -5.34
C TRP A 75 4.21 13.40 -5.99
N ASN A 76 5.31 12.67 -6.11
CA ASN A 76 5.34 11.37 -6.76
C ASN A 76 5.58 10.26 -5.74
N VAL A 77 4.80 9.19 -5.84
CA VAL A 77 4.96 7.97 -5.04
C VAL A 77 5.19 6.81 -6.01
N GLU A 78 6.23 6.04 -5.75
CA GLU A 78 6.53 4.78 -6.43
C GLU A 78 6.15 3.62 -5.53
N VAL A 79 5.51 2.62 -6.12
CA VAL A 79 5.22 1.35 -5.45
C VAL A 79 5.83 0.25 -6.29
N GLU A 80 6.70 -0.53 -5.67
CA GLU A 80 7.18 -1.78 -6.24
C GLU A 80 6.58 -2.91 -5.41
N PHE A 81 5.89 -3.86 -6.03
CA PHE A 81 5.33 -4.99 -5.31
C PHE A 81 5.47 -6.29 -6.07
N LYS A 82 5.39 -7.37 -5.29
CA LYS A 82 5.48 -8.74 -5.77
C LYS A 82 4.42 -9.59 -5.09
N VAL A 83 3.62 -10.27 -5.89
CA VAL A 83 2.78 -11.36 -5.42
C VAL A 83 3.67 -12.56 -5.13
N VAL A 84 3.74 -12.97 -3.88
CA VAL A 84 4.64 -14.05 -3.42
C VAL A 84 3.94 -15.40 -3.47
N SER A 85 2.66 -15.46 -3.11
CA SER A 85 1.89 -16.70 -3.21
C SER A 85 0.41 -16.44 -3.43
N VAL A 86 -0.20 -17.34 -4.19
CA VAL A 86 -1.65 -17.46 -4.31
C VAL A 86 -2.02 -18.86 -3.84
N THR A 87 -2.78 -18.96 -2.75
CA THR A 87 -3.29 -20.25 -2.31
C THR A 87 -4.60 -20.53 -3.04
N LYS A 88 -4.69 -21.69 -3.71
CA LYS A 88 -5.95 -22.26 -4.19
C LYS A 88 -6.18 -23.53 -3.40
N TYR A 89 -7.20 -23.54 -2.54
CA TYR A 89 -7.63 -24.79 -1.92
C TYR A 89 -8.22 -25.69 -3.00
N SER A 90 -7.66 -26.89 -3.14
CA SER A 90 -8.28 -27.96 -3.95
C SER A 90 -8.87 -28.94 -2.95
N PRO A 91 -10.20 -29.07 -2.85
CA PRO A 91 -10.79 -30.08 -1.99
C PRO A 91 -10.31 -31.46 -2.46
N ILE A 92 -9.76 -32.24 -1.53
CA ILE A 92 -9.50 -33.65 -1.76
C ILE A 92 -10.88 -34.32 -1.80
N ILE A 93 -11.29 -34.78 -2.97
CA ILE A 93 -12.50 -35.58 -3.19
C ILE A 93 -12.22 -37.02 -2.77
#